data_AF-A0A9E5NYJ1-F1
#
_entry.id   AF-A0A9E5NYJ1-F1
#
_cell.length_a   1.000
_cell.length_b   1.000
_cell.length_c   1.000
_cell.angle_alpha   90.00
_cell.angle_beta   90.00
_cell.angle_gamma   90.00
#
_symmetry.space_group_name_H-M   'P 1'
#
loop_
_entity.id
_entity.type
_entity.pdbx_description
1 polymer ?
#
loop_
_entity_poly.entity_id
_entity_poly.type
_entity_poly.pdbx_seq_one_letter_code
_entity_poly.pdbx_strand_id
1 'polypeptide(L)' 'NEASPSWSPDGKKLAFVSDRTGGPQIYMMDLSSKKTSRLTY' A
#
# COMPACT_ATOMS: atom_id res chain seq x y z
N ASN A 1 16.40 1.55 5.79
CA ASN A 1 15.28 0.71 5.29
C ASN A 1 14.03 1.55 5.35
N GLU A 2 13.85 2.39 4.34
CA GLU A 2 12.72 3.31 4.29
C GLU A 2 11.68 2.66 3.39
N ALA A 3 10.68 2.03 4.00
CA ALA A 3 9.43 1.70 3.31
C ALA A 3 8.66 3.01 3.08
N SER A 4 9.21 3.88 2.23
CA SER A 4 8.61 5.16 1.90
C SER A 4 7.30 4.88 1.17
N PRO A 5 6.15 5.23 1.76
CA PRO A 5 4.88 5.02 1.09
C PRO A 5 4.82 5.92 -0.15
N SER A 6 4.32 5.39 -1.26
CA SER A 6 4.25 6.10 -2.53
C SER A 6 2.81 6.52 -2.81
N TRP A 7 2.62 7.80 -3.11
CA TRP A 7 1.33 8.36 -3.46
C TRP A 7 1.07 8.23 -4.96
N SER A 8 -0.18 7.92 -5.34
CA SER A 8 -0.57 8.05 -6.73
C SER A 8 -0.52 9.53 -7.17
N PRO A 9 -0.28 9.83 -8.45
CA PRO A 9 -0.20 11.22 -8.94
C PRO A 9 -1.48 12.04 -8.68
N ASP A 10 -2.63 11.38 -8.58
CA ASP A 10 -3.92 11.98 -8.26
C ASP A 10 -4.19 12.11 -6.75
N GLY A 11 -3.26 11.67 -5.89
CA GLY A 11 -3.36 11.70 -4.43
C GLY A 11 -4.43 10.78 -3.83
N LYS A 12 -5.09 9.92 -4.63
CA LYS A 12 -6.20 9.08 -4.16
C LYS A 12 -5.76 7.75 -3.57
N LYS A 13 -4.55 7.31 -3.87
CA LYS A 13 -4.06 5.99 -3.48
C LYS A 13 -2.69 6.07 -2.83
N LEU A 14 -2.47 5.17 -1.88
CA LEU A 14 -1.24 5.03 -1.12
C LEU A 14 -0.70 3.60 -1.27
N ALA A 15 0.46 3.45 -1.89
CA ALA A 15 1.20 2.20 -1.92
C ALA A 15 2.15 2.12 -0.72
N PHE A 16 2.17 1.00 0.00
CA PHE A 16 3.06 0.80 1.14
C PHE A 16 3.41 -0.69 1.33
N VAL A 17 4.51 -0.96 2.02
CA VAL A 17 4.93 -2.32 2.35
C VAL A 17 4.41 -2.71 3.74
N SER A 18 3.91 -3.93 3.89
CA SER A 18 3.50 -4.49 5.18
C SER A 18 3.80 -5.98 5.24
N ASP A 19 4.16 -6.46 6.42
CA ASP A 19 4.51 -7.86 6.71
C ASP A 19 3.39 -8.64 7.40
N ARG A 20 2.19 -8.06 7.47
CA ARG A 20 1.02 -8.60 8.18
C ARG A 20 0.58 -10.01 7.76
N THR A 21 1.06 -10.52 6.62
CA THR A 21 0.77 -11.86 6.11
C THR A 21 1.99 -12.80 6.12
N GLY A 22 2.98 -12.56 6.99
CA GLY A 22 4.13 -13.46 7.17
C GLY A 22 5.35 -13.15 6.31
N GLY A 23 5.41 -11.97 5.69
CA GLY A 23 6.54 -11.48 4.89
C GLY A 23 6.22 -10.14 4.23
N PRO A 24 7.23 -9.35 3.82
CA PRO A 24 7.03 -8.02 3.26
C PRO A 24 6.28 -8.09 1.93
N GLN A 25 5.12 -7.43 1.88
CA GLN A 25 4.23 -7.43 0.73
C GLN A 25 3.78 -6.02 0.42
N ILE A 26 3.53 -5.74 -0.85
CA ILE A 26 3.05 -4.44 -1.30
C ILE A 26 1.53 -4.40 -1.19
N TYR A 27 1.03 -3.35 -0.55
CA TYR A 27 -0.38 -3.03 -0.43
C TYR A 27 -0.67 -1.68 -1.08
N MET A 28 -1.90 -1.53 -1.53
CA MET A 28 -2.45 -0.27 -2.02
C MET A 28 -3.70 0.05 -1.21
N MET A 29 -3.74 1.24 -0.62
CA MET A 29 -4.93 1.79 0.03
C MET A 29 -5.55 2.86 -0.87
N ASP A 30 -6.83 2.73 -1.14
CA ASP A 30 -7.64 3.79 -1.73
C ASP A 30 -8.16 4.68 -0.60
N LEU A 31 -7.76 5.96 -0.60
CA LEU A 31 -8.13 6.89 0.46
C LEU A 31 -9.61 7.25 0.46
N SER A 32 -10.23 7.26 -0.72
CA SER A 32 -11.64 7.67 -0.86
C SER A 32 -12.58 6.64 -0.25
N SER A 33 -12.27 5.35 -0.42
CA SER A 33 -13.06 4.23 0.08
C SER A 33 -12.51 3.61 1.37
N LYS A 34 -11.32 4.03 1.81
CA LYS A 34 -10.51 3.39 2.88
C LYS A 34 -10.22 1.90 2.64
N LYS A 35 -10.38 1.42 1.40
CA LYS A 35 -10.19 0.02 1.05
C LYS A 35 -8.70 -0.26 0.84
N THR A 36 -8.21 -1.34 1.41
CA THR A 36 -6.82 -1.81 1.22
C THR A 36 -6.82 -3.11 0.44
N SER A 37 -5.96 -3.21 -0.58
CA SER A 37 -5.77 -4.40 -1.41
C SER A 37 -4.30 -4.79 -1.45
N ARG A 38 -4.00 -6.09 -1.44
CA ARG A 38 -2.66 -6.64 -1.61
C ARG A 38 -2.32 -6.71 -3.11
N LEU A 39 -1.11 -6.30 -3.50
CA LEU A 39 -0.66 -6.26 -4.89
C LEU A 39 0.32 -7.40 -5.27
N THR A 40 1.01 -7.99 -4.31
CA THR A 40 2.03 -9.04 -4.53
C THR A 40 1.66 -10.32 -3.78
N TYR A 41 2.14 -11.51 -4.19
CA TYR A 41 1.91 -12.79 -3.51
C TYR A 41 3.18 -13.38 -2.91
#